data_AF-A0AAW4BMV2-F1
#
_entry.id   AF-A0AAW4BMV2-F1
#
_cell.length_a   1.000
_cell.length_b   1.000
_cell.length_c   1.000
_cell.angle_alpha   90.00
_cell.angle_beta   90.00
_cell.angle_gamma   90.00
#
_symmetry.space_group_name_H-M   'P 1'
#
loop_
_entity.id
_entity.type
_entity.pdbx_description
1 polymer ?
#
loop_
_entity_poly.entity_id
_entity_poly.type
_entity_poly.pdbx_seq_one_letter_code
_entity_poly.pdbx_strand_id
1 'polypeptide(L)'
;DVDHGEAALLSVHNLNADHGTVTDNKDGTFTFTPEPNYNGAVSFTYDVQDPQGATVATSASMALAAVADAAVISGVDTGTATEDSVSHGSNNLIVSGQLRVADVDSGEGMFTVTG
;
A
#
# COMPACT_ATOMS: atom_id res chain seq x y z
N ASP A 1 -25.19 48.15 11.41
CA ASP A 1 -24.69 47.20 12.41
C ASP A 1 -25.40 45.87 12.21
N VAL A 2 -24.72 45.01 11.48
CA VAL A 2 -24.73 43.53 11.53
C VAL A 2 -23.28 43.21 11.17
N ASP A 3 -22.36 43.58 12.04
CA ASP A 3 -21.01 43.02 12.02
C ASP A 3 -21.18 41.63 12.68
N HIS A 4 -20.96 40.47 12.07
CA HIS A 4 -19.85 40.06 11.22
C HIS A 4 -20.27 38.86 10.36
N GLY A 5 -19.88 38.89 9.08
CA GLY A 5 -19.87 37.75 8.18
C GLY A 5 -18.78 36.73 8.50
N GLU A 6 -18.75 36.19 9.72
CA GLU A 6 -18.10 34.89 9.95
C GLU A 6 -19.19 33.83 9.77
N ALA A 7 -19.21 33.20 8.59
CA ALA A 7 -19.83 31.89 8.49
C ALA A 7 -19.23 31.06 9.64
N ALA A 8 -20.06 30.49 10.50
CA ALA A 8 -19.58 29.57 11.53
C ALA A 8 -18.94 28.36 10.83
N LEU A 9 -17.63 28.41 10.62
CA LEU A 9 -16.87 27.35 9.97
C LEU A 9 -16.53 26.32 11.04
N LEU A 10 -16.88 25.07 10.75
CA LEU A 10 -16.46 23.94 11.57
C LEU A 10 -14.99 23.64 11.26
N SER A 11 -14.19 23.34 12.28
CA SER A 11 -12.82 22.87 12.14
C SER A 11 -12.70 21.39 12.48
N VAL A 12 -11.69 20.72 11.90
CA VAL A 12 -11.36 19.32 12.18
C VAL A 12 -10.06 19.26 12.97
N HIS A 13 -10.05 18.47 14.05
CA HIS A 13 -8.90 18.23 14.91
C HIS A 13 -8.70 16.74 15.15
N ASN A 14 -7.50 16.38 15.62
CA ASN A 14 -7.15 15.02 16.05
C ASN A 14 -7.38 13.93 14.99
N LEU A 15 -7.33 14.30 13.71
CA LEU A 15 -7.50 13.37 12.60
C LEU A 15 -6.39 12.32 12.61
N ASN A 16 -6.79 11.06 12.72
CA ASN A 16 -5.91 9.90 12.60
C ASN A 16 -6.49 8.87 11.62
N ALA A 17 -5.62 7.98 11.15
CA ALA A 17 -5.96 6.82 10.34
C ALA A 17 -5.43 5.55 11.03
N ASP A 18 -6.13 4.43 10.89
CA ASP A 18 -5.69 3.11 11.35
C ASP A 18 -4.54 2.54 10.49
N HIS A 19 -4.49 2.91 9.20
CA HIS A 19 -3.44 2.59 8.26
C HIS A 19 -2.93 3.82 7.52
N GLY A 20 -1.61 3.99 7.43
CA GLY A 20 -0.97 5.17 6.85
C GLY A 20 -0.83 6.34 7.83
N THR A 21 -0.59 7.54 7.29
CA THR A 21 -0.38 8.76 8.09
C THR A 21 -1.14 9.93 7.50
N VAL A 22 -1.54 10.87 8.36
CA VAL A 22 -2.24 12.10 7.98
C VAL A 22 -1.42 13.32 8.40
N THR A 23 -1.25 14.27 7.49
CA THR A 23 -0.61 15.57 7.75
C THR A 23 -1.63 16.69 7.58
N ASP A 24 -1.73 17.57 8.58
CA ASP A 24 -2.52 18.81 8.49
C ASP A 24 -1.75 19.88 7.72
N ASN A 25 -2.32 20.34 6.60
CA ASN A 25 -1.68 21.30 5.71
C ASN A 25 -1.86 22.77 6.18
N LYS A 26 -2.61 23.01 7.25
CA LYS A 26 -2.87 24.35 7.84
C LYS A 26 -3.64 25.32 6.95
N ASP A 27 -4.25 24.83 5.87
CA ASP A 27 -5.11 25.58 4.95
C ASP A 27 -6.56 25.07 4.96
N GLY A 28 -6.90 24.19 5.90
CA GLY A 28 -8.19 23.50 5.97
C GLY A 28 -8.22 22.15 5.25
N THR A 29 -7.12 21.72 4.63
CA THR A 29 -6.98 20.41 4.00
C THR A 29 -6.02 19.49 4.76
N PHE A 30 -6.15 18.19 4.51
CA PHE A 30 -5.29 17.15 5.08
C PHE A 30 -4.70 16.29 3.95
N THR A 31 -3.44 15.92 4.11
CA THR A 31 -2.74 15.00 3.20
C THR A 31 -2.66 13.62 3.83
N PHE A 32 -3.23 12.61 3.16
CA PHE A 32 -3.11 11.22 3.55
C PHE A 32 -1.99 10.53 2.77
N THR A 33 -1.08 9.86 3.48
CA THR A 33 -0.02 9.02 2.91
C THR A 33 -0.29 7.56 3.29
N PRO A 34 -0.66 6.70 2.32
CA PRO A 34 -0.85 5.27 2.54
C PRO A 34 0.37 4.57 3.15
N GLU A 35 0.13 3.49 3.89
CA GLU A 35 1.20 2.56 4.27
C GLU A 35 1.69 1.79 3.03
N PRO A 36 3.01 1.59 2.85
CA PRO A 36 3.53 0.81 1.73
C PRO A 36 2.93 -0.60 1.68
N ASN A 37 2.50 -1.04 0.49
CA ASN A 37 1.92 -2.37 0.23
C ASN A 37 0.63 -2.67 1.01
N TYR A 38 -0.01 -1.66 1.60
CA TYR A 38 -1.33 -1.81 2.20
C TYR A 38 -2.42 -1.54 1.16
N ASN A 39 -3.32 -2.50 1.02
CA ASN A 39 -4.58 -2.35 0.30
C ASN A 39 -5.72 -2.80 1.21
N GLY A 40 -6.90 -2.19 1.04
CA GLY A 40 -8.06 -2.48 1.90
C GLY A 40 -8.71 -1.24 2.51
N ALA A 41 -9.55 -1.45 3.52
CA ALA A 41 -10.29 -0.39 4.18
C ALA A 41 -9.38 0.42 5.11
N VAL A 42 -9.52 1.74 5.09
CA VAL A 42 -8.87 2.68 6.01
C VAL A 42 -9.96 3.42 6.78
N SER A 43 -9.86 3.39 8.10
CA SER A 43 -10.75 4.06 9.04
C SER A 43 -10.10 5.33 9.57
N PHE A 44 -10.81 6.45 9.48
CA PHE A 44 -10.39 7.74 10.00
C PHE A 44 -11.22 8.09 11.23
N THR A 45 -10.57 8.64 12.27
CA THR A 45 -11.28 9.23 13.41
C THR A 45 -10.80 10.66 13.65
N TYR A 46 -11.72 11.56 13.99
CA TYR A 46 -11.45 12.99 14.14
C TYR A 46 -12.52 13.68 14.98
N ASP A 47 -12.18 14.85 15.51
CA ASP A 47 -13.11 15.73 16.23
C ASP A 47 -13.51 16.91 15.34
N VAL A 48 -14.81 17.18 15.26
CA VAL A 48 -15.36 18.39 14.63
C VAL A 48 -15.64 19.41 15.72
N GLN A 49 -15.07 20.61 15.59
CA GLN A 49 -15.23 21.71 16.56
C GLN A 49 -16.04 22.86 15.95
N ASP A 50 -17.01 23.39 16.70
CA ASP A 50 -17.71 24.63 16.37
C ASP A 50 -16.91 25.88 16.80
N PRO A 51 -17.24 27.09 16.30
CA PRO A 51 -16.55 28.31 16.71
C PRO A 51 -16.72 28.66 18.20
N GLN A 52 -17.66 28.04 18.90
CA GLN A 52 -17.90 28.21 20.33
C GLN A 52 -17.08 27.23 21.18
N GLY A 53 -16.32 26.32 20.54
CA GLY A 53 -15.41 25.37 21.15
C GLY A 53 -16.02 24.00 21.45
N ALA A 54 -17.30 23.76 21.15
CA ALA A 54 -17.92 22.45 21.34
C ALA A 54 -17.36 21.45 20.33
N THR A 55 -17.00 20.25 20.79
CA THR A 55 -16.41 19.20 19.95
C THR A 55 -17.29 17.96 19.86
N VAL A 56 -17.28 17.31 18.70
CA VAL A 56 -17.95 16.03 18.45
C VAL A 56 -16.98 15.06 17.78
N ALA A 57 -16.73 13.92 18.42
CA ALA A 57 -15.96 12.83 17.84
C ALA A 57 -16.74 12.14 16.72
N THR A 58 -16.09 11.88 15.59
CA THR A 58 -16.71 11.23 14.44
C THR A 58 -15.71 10.32 13.70
N SER A 59 -16.20 9.60 12.69
CA SER A 59 -15.39 8.71 11.87
C SER A 59 -15.78 8.72 10.39
N ALA A 60 -14.83 8.36 9.53
CA ALA A 60 -15.03 8.17 8.09
C ALA A 60 -14.25 6.94 7.61
N SER A 61 -14.58 6.39 6.45
CA SER A 61 -13.89 5.24 5.87
C SER A 61 -13.58 5.44 4.38
N MET A 62 -12.43 4.94 3.94
CA MET A 62 -12.01 4.90 2.53
C MET A 62 -11.54 3.50 2.15
N ALA A 63 -11.73 3.10 0.90
CA ALA A 63 -11.16 1.86 0.37
C ALA A 63 -9.94 2.18 -0.50
N LEU A 64 -8.76 1.67 -0.12
CA LEU A 64 -7.55 1.68 -0.94
C LEU A 64 -7.58 0.49 -1.89
N ALA A 65 -7.70 0.77 -3.19
CA ALA A 65 -7.55 -0.23 -4.22
C ALA A 65 -6.10 -0.71 -4.29
N ALA A 66 -5.91 -2.02 -4.42
CA ALA A 66 -4.60 -2.56 -4.78
C ALA A 66 -4.21 -2.04 -6.16
N VAL A 67 -2.93 -1.68 -6.32
CA VAL A 67 -2.34 -1.38 -7.62
C VAL A 67 -1.54 -2.61 -8.00
N ALA A 68 -1.88 -3.25 -9.11
CA ALA A 68 -1.16 -4.42 -9.58
C ALA A 68 0.30 -4.04 -9.88
N ASP A 69 1.22 -4.56 -9.08
CA ASP A 69 2.65 -4.40 -9.27
C ASP A 69 3.21 -5.50 -10.18
N ALA A 70 4.35 -5.22 -10.83
CA ALA A 70 5.01 -6.23 -11.65
C ALA A 70 5.71 -7.25 -10.75
N ALA A 71 5.49 -8.53 -11.00
CA ALA A 71 6.16 -9.61 -10.30
C ALA A 71 7.68 -9.42 -10.32
N VAL A 72 8.32 -9.48 -9.15
CA VAL A 72 9.79 -9.39 -9.03
C VAL A 72 10.37 -10.80 -9.11
N ILE A 73 11.07 -11.09 -10.20
CA ILE A 73 11.88 -12.32 -10.31
C ILE A 73 13.17 -12.13 -9.53
N SER A 74 13.36 -12.92 -8.48
CA SER A 74 14.59 -12.94 -7.69
C SER A 74 15.11 -14.37 -7.54
N GLY A 75 16.43 -14.53 -7.46
CA GLY A 75 17.07 -15.84 -7.37
C GLY A 75 18.42 -15.86 -8.06
N VAL A 76 19.02 -17.05 -8.11
CA VAL A 76 20.26 -17.27 -8.87
C VAL A 76 19.86 -17.39 -10.35
N ASP A 77 20.14 -16.36 -11.12
CA ASP A 77 19.92 -16.28 -12.58
C ASP A 77 21.12 -16.80 -13.40
N THR A 78 22.17 -17.21 -12.71
CA THR A 78 23.44 -17.66 -13.29
C THR A 78 23.81 -19.04 -12.73
N GLY A 79 23.94 -20.02 -13.61
CA GLY A 79 24.44 -21.36 -13.28
C GLY A 79 25.81 -21.59 -13.92
N THR A 80 26.68 -22.33 -13.25
CA THR A 80 27.90 -22.86 -13.88
C THR A 80 27.62 -24.25 -14.42
N ALA A 81 28.03 -24.51 -15.66
CA ALA A 81 28.06 -25.85 -16.22
C ALA A 81 29.52 -26.28 -16.31
N THR A 82 29.87 -27.40 -15.69
CA THR A 82 31.17 -28.03 -15.89
C THR A 82 31.03 -28.99 -17.06
N GLU A 83 31.88 -28.82 -18.08
CA GLU A 83 32.06 -29.84 -19.11
C GLU A 83 32.34 -31.17 -18.40
N ASP A 84 31.73 -32.26 -18.87
CA ASP A 84 31.81 -33.62 -18.30
C ASP A 84 30.85 -33.99 -17.15
N SER A 85 29.94 -33.09 -16.72
CA SER A 85 28.84 -33.46 -15.78
C SER A 85 27.50 -33.80 -16.45
N VAL A 86 27.43 -33.73 -17.79
CA VAL A 86 26.24 -34.09 -18.57
C VAL A 86 26.37 -35.55 -18.99
N SER A 87 25.63 -36.44 -18.31
CA SER A 87 25.51 -37.83 -18.74
C SER A 87 24.89 -37.88 -20.13
N HIS A 88 25.63 -38.45 -21.07
CA HIS A 88 25.28 -38.57 -22.48
C HIS A 88 24.01 -39.42 -22.61
N GLY A 89 22.94 -38.85 -23.18
CA GLY A 89 21.74 -39.61 -23.53
C GLY A 89 20.57 -38.78 -24.01
N SER A 90 20.43 -37.56 -23.48
CA SER A 90 19.44 -36.58 -23.93
C SER A 90 20.09 -35.20 -23.89
N ASN A 91 19.87 -34.38 -24.92
CA ASN A 91 20.47 -33.06 -25.14
C ASN A 91 20.08 -31.99 -24.10
N ASN A 92 19.83 -32.36 -22.85
CA ASN A 92 19.25 -31.51 -21.83
C ASN A 92 20.27 -31.16 -20.74
N LEU A 93 20.54 -29.86 -20.58
CA LEU A 93 21.31 -29.32 -19.47
C LEU A 93 20.39 -29.25 -18.24
N ILE A 94 20.75 -29.93 -17.14
CA ILE A 94 19.99 -29.86 -15.88
C ILE A 94 20.76 -28.93 -14.93
N VAL A 95 20.18 -27.76 -14.65
CA VAL A 95 20.70 -26.80 -13.66
C VAL A 95 19.72 -26.76 -12.48
N SER A 96 20.21 -27.00 -11.27
CA SER A 96 19.41 -26.91 -10.04
C SER A 96 19.54 -25.51 -9.42
N GLY A 97 18.41 -24.86 -9.15
CA GLY A 97 18.32 -23.58 -8.44
C GLY A 97 16.91 -23.38 -7.88
N GLN A 98 16.77 -22.52 -6.87
CA GLN A 98 15.46 -22.08 -6.39
C GLN A 98 15.12 -20.73 -7.02
N LEU A 99 14.04 -20.66 -7.79
CA LEU A 99 13.46 -19.40 -8.26
C LEU A 99 12.48 -18.90 -7.20
N ARG A 100 12.69 -17.69 -6.68
CA ARG A 100 11.76 -17.04 -5.73
C ARG A 100 11.07 -15.89 -6.45
N VAL A 101 9.80 -16.10 -6.77
CA VAL A 101 8.91 -15.03 -7.22
C VAL A 101 8.14 -14.54 -6.01
N ALA A 102 8.30 -13.26 -5.69
CA ALA A 102 7.47 -12.58 -4.72
C ALA A 102 6.63 -11.56 -5.50
N ASP A 103 5.32 -11.71 -5.42
CA ASP A 103 4.43 -10.58 -5.65
C ASP A 103 4.40 -9.75 -4.38
N VAL A 104 4.40 -8.42 -4.50
CA VAL A 104 4.47 -7.52 -3.35
C VAL A 104 3.10 -7.37 -2.67
N ASP A 105 2.02 -7.78 -3.34
CA ASP A 105 0.68 -7.87 -2.77
C ASP A 105 0.35 -9.29 -2.27
N SER A 106 -0.30 -9.37 -1.11
CA SER A 106 -0.78 -10.64 -0.56
C SER A 106 -2.00 -11.15 -1.33
N GLY A 107 -1.83 -12.17 -2.18
CA GLY A 107 -2.97 -12.97 -2.68
C GLY A 107 -2.84 -13.59 -4.06
N GLU A 108 -1.85 -13.21 -4.86
CA GLU A 108 -1.74 -13.62 -6.27
C GLU A 108 -0.50 -14.47 -6.59
N GLY A 109 -0.11 -15.33 -5.65
CA GLY A 109 0.94 -16.33 -5.86
C GLY A 109 0.48 -17.47 -6.79
N MET A 110 0.06 -17.19 -8.03
CA MET A 110 -0.27 -18.22 -9.01
C MET A 110 0.82 -18.34 -10.07
N PHE A 111 1.64 -19.37 -9.93
CA PHE A 111 2.66 -19.74 -10.90
C PHE A 111 2.04 -20.60 -12.02
N THR A 112 1.69 -20.02 -13.16
CA THR A 112 1.37 -20.79 -14.37
C THR A 112 2.64 -21.08 -15.16
N VAL A 113 3.14 -22.32 -15.05
CA VAL A 113 4.11 -22.85 -16.02
C VAL A 113 3.36 -23.15 -17.31
N THR A 114 3.50 -22.31 -18.32
CA THR A 114 3.08 -22.68 -19.68
C THR A 114 4.20 -23.51 -20.29
N GLY A 115 3.93 -24.79 -20.51
CA GLY A 115 4.81 -25.72 -21.22
C GLY A 115 4.77 -25.54 -22.72
#